data_AF-A0A0W8JFB7-F1
#
_entry.id   AF-A0A0W8JFB7-F1
#
_cell.length_a   1.000
_cell.length_b   1.000
_cell.length_c   1.000
_cell.angle_alpha   90.00
_cell.angle_beta   90.00
_cell.angle_gamma   90.00
#
_symmetry.space_group_name_H-M   'P 1'
#
loop_
_entity.id
_entity.type
_entity.pdbx_description
1 polymer ?
#
loop_
_entity_poly.entity_id
_entity_poly.type
_entity_poly.pdbx_seq_one_letter_code
_entity_poly.pdbx_strand_id
1 'polypeptide(L)' 'MKQSNLSSSLAEADQSVKDFMASLYETFSSQIKQENEPSVRLEFFGGVLEVRLISFDGVYNHKSRKS' A
#
# COMPACT_ATOMS: atom_id res chain seq x y z
N MET A 1 21.10 3.37 -6.49
CA MET A 1 20.67 1.96 -6.50
C MET A 1 20.42 1.49 -5.06
N LYS A 2 19.17 1.55 -4.56
CA LYS A 2 18.79 1.01 -3.23
C LYS A 2 17.35 0.45 -3.15
N GLN A 3 16.55 0.56 -4.22
CA GLN A 3 15.17 0.07 -4.23
C GLN A 3 15.05 -1.45 -4.48
N SER A 4 16.08 -2.09 -5.03
CA SER A 4 16.06 -3.52 -5.37
C SER A 4 16.03 -4.47 -4.16
N ASN A 5 16.44 -4.00 -2.98
CA ASN A 5 16.59 -4.87 -1.80
C ASN A 5 15.32 -4.92 -0.92
N LEU A 6 14.38 -3.97 -1.11
CA LEU A 6 13.16 -3.89 -0.30
C LEU A 6 12.06 -4.83 -0.84
N SER A 7 11.99 -5.02 -2.16
CA SER A 7 11.02 -5.92 -2.79
C SER A 7 11.32 -7.39 -2.48
N SER A 8 12.60 -7.79 -2.43
CA SER A 8 13.00 -9.12 -1.98
C SER A 8 12.69 -9.36 -0.50
N SER A 9 12.76 -8.31 0.32
CA SER A 9 12.54 -8.41 1.77
C SER A 9 11.08 -8.66 2.17
N LEU A 10 10.09 -8.20 1.39
CA LEU A 10 8.68 -8.34 1.79
C LEU A 10 8.12 -9.73 1.47
N ALA A 11 8.59 -10.35 0.38
CA ALA A 11 8.22 -11.73 0.02
C ALA A 11 8.72 -12.74 1.08
N GLU A 12 9.87 -12.46 1.69
CA GLU A 12 10.49 -13.26 2.75
C GLU A 12 10.10 -12.81 4.16
N ALA A 13 9.36 -11.70 4.31
CA ALA A 13 8.93 -11.19 5.60
C ALA A 13 7.95 -12.14 6.31
N ASP A 14 7.90 -12.00 7.64
CA ASP A 14 6.95 -12.69 8.50
C ASP A 14 5.50 -12.45 8.05
N GLN A 15 4.63 -13.43 8.27
CA GLN A 15 3.23 -13.37 7.87
C GLN A 15 2.52 -12.14 8.48
N SER A 16 2.84 -11.77 9.71
CA SER A 16 2.29 -10.58 10.38
C SER A 16 2.58 -9.28 9.61
N VAL A 17 3.75 -9.15 9.00
CA VAL A 17 4.11 -7.98 8.18
C VAL A 17 3.33 -8.01 6.87
N LYS A 18 3.18 -9.17 6.25
CA LYS A 18 2.37 -9.34 5.03
C LYS A 18 0.90 -9.01 5.27
N ASP A 19 0.34 -9.47 6.38
CA ASP A 19 -1.05 -9.20 6.79
C ASP A 19 -1.26 -7.71 7.08
N PHE A 20 -0.29 -7.07 7.72
CA PHE A 20 -0.31 -5.62 7.93
C PHE A 20 -0.30 -4.86 6.60
N MET A 21 0.57 -5.24 5.66
CA MET A 21 0.61 -4.62 4.32
C MET A 21 -0.68 -4.84 3.54
N ALA A 22 -1.28 -6.04 3.60
CA ALA A 22 -2.58 -6.31 2.99
C ALA A 22 -3.67 -5.39 3.57
N SER A 23 -3.71 -5.26 4.89
CA SER A 23 -4.65 -4.38 5.61
C SER A 23 -4.51 -2.92 5.19
N LEU A 24 -3.28 -2.43 5.00
CA LEU A 24 -3.03 -1.09 4.47
C LEU A 24 -3.60 -0.92 3.06
N TYR A 25 -3.33 -1.87 2.16
CA TYR A 25 -3.85 -1.79 0.78
C TYR A 25 -5.38 -1.83 0.71
N GLU A 26 -6.03 -2.65 1.52
CA GLU A 26 -7.50 -2.67 1.61
C GLU A 26 -8.06 -1.33 2.09
N THR A 27 -7.43 -0.76 3.12
CA THR A 27 -7.81 0.56 3.66
C THR A 27 -7.66 1.65 2.60
N PHE A 28 -6.51 1.71 1.91
CA PHE A 28 -6.28 2.68 0.85
C PHE A 28 -7.25 2.48 -0.32
N SER A 29 -7.55 1.24 -0.71
CA SER A 29 -8.54 0.93 -1.75
C SER A 29 -9.92 1.49 -1.39
N SER A 30 -10.33 1.35 -0.13
CA SER A 30 -11.59 1.90 0.37
C SER A 30 -11.61 3.44 0.33
N GLN A 31 -10.52 4.08 0.76
CA GLN A 31 -10.38 5.55 0.76
C GLN A 31 -10.40 6.13 -0.66
N ILE A 32 -9.68 5.50 -1.60
CA ILE A 32 -9.67 5.90 -3.02
C ILE A 32 -11.08 5.83 -3.60
N LYS A 33 -11.85 4.77 -3.31
CA LYS A 33 -13.24 4.63 -3.78
C LYS A 33 -14.17 5.71 -3.23
N GLN A 34 -13.80 6.33 -2.11
CA GLN A 34 -14.53 7.43 -1.47
C GLN A 34 -13.96 8.81 -1.84
N GLU A 35 -13.04 8.87 -2.82
CA GLU A 35 -12.36 10.10 -3.25
C GLU A 35 -11.53 10.78 -2.14
N ASN A 36 -11.17 10.02 -1.09
CA ASN A 36 -10.32 10.50 0.01
C ASN A 36 -8.84 10.27 -0.29
N GLU A 37 -7.96 11.08 0.33
CA GLU A 37 -6.52 10.85 0.27
C GLU A 37 -6.15 9.54 0.98
N PRO A 38 -5.45 8.59 0.30
CA PRO A 38 -5.13 7.29 0.87
C PRO A 38 -3.98 7.39 1.90
N SER A 39 -4.37 7.55 3.16
CA SER A 39 -3.45 7.72 4.28
C SER A 39 -3.97 7.04 5.55
N VAL A 40 -3.05 6.51 6.35
CA VAL A 40 -3.33 5.93 7.67
C VAL A 40 -2.36 6.51 8.68
N ARG A 41 -2.89 6.95 9.81
CA ARG A 41 -2.11 7.35 10.98
C ARG A 41 -2.09 6.21 12.00
N LEU A 42 -0.90 5.83 12.42
CA LEU A 42 -0.63 4.74 13.36
C LEU A 42 0.00 5.34 14.62
N GLU A 43 -0.43 4.84 15.77
CA GLU A 43 0.16 5.22 17.06
C GLU A 43 0.70 3.97 17.73
N PHE A 44 2.00 3.97 18.04
CA PHE A 44 2.68 2.79 18.58
C PHE A 44 3.89 3.20 19.42
N PHE A 45 4.02 2.62 20.62
CA PHE A 45 5.05 2.96 21.61
C PHE A 45 5.23 4.47 21.86
N GLY A 46 4.14 5.25 21.81
CA GLY A 46 4.17 6.71 21.98
C GLY A 46 4.70 7.48 20.77
N GLY A 47 5.06 6.79 19.68
CA GLY A 47 5.35 7.38 18.38
C GLY A 47 4.09 7.47 17.53
N VAL A 48 4.00 8.53 16.73
CA VAL A 48 2.99 8.69 15.68
C VAL A 48 3.68 8.50 14.33
N LEU A 49 3.18 7.55 13.55
CA LEU A 49 3.62 7.28 12.18
C LEU A 49 2.47 7.57 11.22
N GLU A 50 2.78 8.19 10.09
CA GLU A 50 1.84 8.33 8.99
C GLU A 50 2.33 7.55 7.78
N VAL A 51 1.45 6.73 7.21
CA VAL A 51 1.70 5.98 5.99
C VAL A 51 0.77 6.49 4.91
N ARG A 52 1.36 6.99 3.82
CA ARG A 52 0.64 7.51 2.64
C ARG A 52 0.93 6.66 1.43
N LEU A 53 -0.11 6.34 0.67
CA LEU A 53 0.03 5.71 -0.63
C LEU A 53 0.37 6.78 -1.68
N ILE A 54 1.62 6.78 -2.14
CA ILE A 54 2.14 7.81 -3.06
C ILE A 54 1.67 7.56 -4.51
N SER A 55 1.74 6.31 -4.94
CA SER A 55 1.25 5.86 -6.23
C SER A 55 0.86 4.40 -6.15
N PHE A 56 -0.12 4.01 -6.97
CA PHE A 56 -0.50 2.63 -7.14
C PHE A 56 -0.75 2.38 -8.62
N ASP A 57 0.23 1.78 -9.28
CA ASP A 57 0.12 1.52 -10.72
C ASP A 57 -0.92 0.43 -11.01
N GLY A 58 -1.13 -0.49 -10.06
CA GLY A 58 -2.02 -1.63 -10.22
C GLY A 58 -1.70 -2.48 -11.46
N VAL A 59 -2.37 -3.62 -11.59
CA VAL A 59 -2.46 -4.33 -12.89
C VAL A 59 -3.84 -4.09 -13.47
N TYR A 60 -4.37 -2.88 -13.33
CA TYR A 60 -5.52 -2.47 -14.14
C TYR A 60 -4.99 -1.90 -15.44
N ASN A 61 -4.45 -2.79 -16.28
CA ASN A 61 -4.49 -2.58 -17.71
C ASN A 61 -5.98 -2.51 -18.08
N HIS A 62 -6.56 -1.31 -17.98
CA HIS A 62 -7.70 -0.95 -18.77
C HIS A 62 -7.20 -1.01 -20.21
N LYS A 63 -7.23 -2.21 -20.81
CA LYS A 63 -7.24 -2.34 -22.25
C LYS A 63 -8.43 -1.49 -22.66
N SER A 64 -8.13 -0.28 -23.11
CA SER A 64 -9.06 0.54 -23.87
C SER A 64 -9.69 -0.40 -24.88
N ARG A 65 -10.97 -0.71 -24.70
CA ARG A 65 -11.77 -1.23 -25.79
C ARG A 65 -11.63 -0.18 -26.88
N LYS A 66 -10.77 -0.44 -27.87
CA LYS A 66 -10.81 0.29 -29.12
C LYS A 66 -12.19 -0.01 -29.71
N SER A 67 -13.05 1.01 -29.66
CA SER A 67 -14.22 1.11 -30.52
C SER A 67 -13.77 1.45 -31.95
#